data_AF-A0A503KX94-F1
#
_entry.id   AF-A0A503KX94-F1
#
_cell.length_a   1.000
_cell.length_b   1.000
_cell.length_c   1.000
_cell.angle_alpha   90.00
_cell.angle_beta   90.00
_cell.angle_gamma   90.00
#
_symmetry.space_group_name_H-M   'P 1'
#
loop_
_entity.id
_entity.type
_entity.pdbx_description
1 polymer ?
#
loop_
_entity_poly.entity_id
_entity_poly.type
_entity_poly.pdbx_seq_one_letter_code
_entity_poly.pdbx_strand_id
1 'polypeptide(L)'
;MLRYTFGVLKTVINPLSWNAHFESFAVHARSLYEFLTDGGDSRNFMAKHFGVAAAKKTDMSGTINRMNEQVMHLTKNRFSENEMKVTLSDAGRVARWIEEKISAFAKALKEPYSNVWNEEAATPPDPGALLVQTTQGPPSASSLPQVVGSNTTSSSSVTYTISTKD
;
A
#
# COMPACT_ATOMS: atom_id res chain seq x y z
N MET A 1 -1.88 -6.45 -1.77
CA MET A 1 -1.39 -5.67 -0.60
C MET A 1 -2.44 -5.39 0.45
N LEU A 2 -3.72 -5.10 0.12
CA LEU A 2 -4.78 -4.81 1.11
C LEU A 2 -4.84 -5.78 2.30
N ARG A 3 -4.97 -7.10 2.02
CA ARG A 3 -5.02 -8.16 3.04
C ARG A 3 -3.78 -8.16 3.92
N TYR A 4 -2.60 -8.07 3.31
CA TYR A 4 -1.30 -8.06 3.99
C TYR A 4 -1.19 -6.87 4.95
N THR A 5 -1.34 -5.65 4.43
CA THR A 5 -1.16 -4.43 5.22
C THR A 5 -2.18 -4.34 6.35
N PHE A 6 -3.43 -4.75 6.11
CA PHE A 6 -4.43 -4.83 7.17
C PHE A 6 -4.09 -5.88 8.24
N GLY A 7 -3.53 -7.03 7.85
CA GLY A 7 -3.01 -8.02 8.78
C GLY A 7 -1.91 -7.44 9.68
N VAL A 8 -0.96 -6.74 9.09
CA VAL A 8 0.16 -6.11 9.80
C VAL A 8 -0.30 -4.97 10.73
N LEU A 9 -1.30 -4.17 10.34
CA LEU A 9 -1.87 -3.11 11.18
C LEU A 9 -2.44 -3.61 12.51
N LYS A 10 -2.81 -4.90 12.60
CA LYS A 10 -3.31 -5.52 13.83
C LYS A 10 -2.20 -5.96 14.79
N THR A 11 -0.98 -6.13 14.30
CA THR A 11 0.13 -6.73 15.04
C THR A 11 1.25 -5.75 15.33
N VAL A 12 1.38 -4.66 14.56
CA VAL A 12 2.46 -3.70 14.72
C VAL A 12 2.24 -2.75 15.89
N ILE A 13 3.25 -2.70 16.77
CA ILE A 13 3.31 -1.79 17.92
C ILE A 13 4.11 -0.51 17.58
N ASN A 14 5.08 -0.61 16.66
CA ASN A 14 5.93 0.53 16.30
C ASN A 14 5.16 1.58 15.47
N PRO A 15 5.10 2.87 15.89
CA PRO A 15 4.32 3.89 15.21
C PRO A 15 4.74 4.20 13.76
N LEU A 16 6.04 4.16 13.44
CA LEU A 16 6.53 4.44 12.08
C LEU A 16 6.14 3.30 11.13
N SER A 17 6.33 2.05 11.58
CA SER A 17 5.89 0.88 10.84
C SER A 17 4.37 0.88 10.67
N TRP A 18 3.62 1.26 11.71
CA TRP A 18 2.17 1.39 11.62
C TRP A 18 1.76 2.40 10.56
N ASN A 19 2.36 3.60 10.55
CA ASN A 19 2.08 4.63 9.55
C ASN A 19 2.38 4.14 8.13
N ALA A 20 3.54 3.52 7.89
CA ALA A 20 3.90 3.01 6.57
C ALA A 20 2.90 1.95 6.06
N HIS A 21 2.48 1.02 6.93
CA HIS A 21 1.48 0.00 6.57
C HIS A 21 0.09 0.61 6.40
N PHE A 22 -0.25 1.64 7.17
CA PHE A 22 -1.52 2.35 7.05
C PHE A 22 -1.59 3.13 5.74
N GLU A 23 -0.52 3.81 5.34
CA GLU A 23 -0.41 4.51 4.06
C GLU A 23 -0.57 3.52 2.89
N SER A 24 0.16 2.40 2.93
CA SER A 24 0.03 1.35 1.92
C SER A 24 -1.39 0.76 1.88
N PHE A 25 -1.98 0.47 3.04
CA PHE A 25 -3.37 0.02 3.14
C PHE A 25 -4.32 1.04 2.50
N ALA A 26 -4.18 2.33 2.81
CA ALA A 26 -5.08 3.37 2.35
C ALA A 26 -5.04 3.56 0.83
N VAL A 27 -3.84 3.55 0.23
CA VAL A 27 -3.67 3.63 -1.22
C VAL A 27 -4.37 2.47 -1.90
N HIS A 28 -4.14 1.23 -1.44
CA HIS A 28 -4.76 0.05 -2.05
C HIS A 28 -6.27 -0.02 -1.82
N ALA A 29 -6.73 0.36 -0.63
CA ALA A 29 -8.15 0.42 -0.31
C ALA A 29 -8.89 1.40 -1.21
N ARG A 30 -8.31 2.59 -1.43
CA ARG A 30 -8.87 3.59 -2.34
C ARG A 30 -8.93 3.08 -3.79
N SER A 31 -7.84 2.51 -4.31
CA SER A 31 -7.83 1.97 -5.68
C SER A 31 -8.88 0.88 -5.88
N LEU A 32 -9.03 -0.04 -4.92
CA LEU A 32 -10.03 -1.10 -4.99
C LEU A 32 -11.45 -0.54 -4.85
N TYR A 33 -11.66 0.42 -3.95
CA TYR A 33 -12.95 1.10 -3.81
C TYR A 33 -13.36 1.81 -5.11
N GLU A 34 -12.44 2.52 -5.77
CA GLU A 34 -12.70 3.16 -7.05
C GLU A 34 -12.98 2.13 -8.17
N PHE A 35 -12.25 1.01 -8.21
CA PHE A 35 -12.50 -0.08 -9.16
C PHE A 35 -13.89 -0.70 -8.98
N LEU A 36 -14.31 -0.91 -7.74
CA LEU A 36 -15.55 -1.58 -7.37
C LEU A 36 -16.79 -0.68 -7.46
N THR A 37 -16.63 0.63 -7.61
CA THR A 37 -17.74 1.59 -7.59
C THR A 37 -17.87 2.39 -8.88
N ASP A 38 -19.10 2.82 -9.20
CA ASP A 38 -19.41 3.48 -10.48
C ASP A 38 -19.15 4.99 -10.50
N GLY A 39 -18.00 5.44 -9.98
CA GLY A 39 -17.73 6.89 -10.00
C GLY A 39 -16.26 7.27 -10.09
N GLY A 40 -15.45 6.40 -10.67
CA GLY A 40 -14.06 6.71 -10.96
C GLY A 40 -13.92 7.64 -12.18
N ASP A 41 -12.70 8.12 -12.37
CA ASP A 41 -12.23 8.73 -13.61
C ASP A 41 -12.46 7.76 -14.78
N SER A 42 -12.93 8.26 -15.93
CA SER A 42 -13.20 7.43 -17.12
C SER A 42 -11.94 6.75 -17.67
N ARG A 43 -10.76 7.22 -17.27
CA ARG A 43 -9.46 6.63 -17.61
C ARG A 43 -9.14 5.35 -16.83
N ASN A 44 -9.88 5.05 -15.76
CA ASN A 44 -9.62 3.88 -14.92
C ASN A 44 -10.46 2.66 -15.36
N PHE A 45 -9.88 1.47 -15.26
CA PHE A 45 -10.66 0.25 -15.34
C PHE A 45 -11.56 0.10 -14.12
N MET A 46 -12.80 -0.35 -14.34
CA MET A 46 -13.82 -0.52 -13.33
C MET A 46 -14.46 -1.90 -13.49
N ALA A 47 -15.09 -2.42 -12.43
CA ALA A 47 -15.79 -3.70 -12.45
C ALA A 47 -16.77 -3.84 -13.64
N LYS A 48 -17.45 -2.75 -14.01
CA LYS A 48 -18.38 -2.71 -15.16
C LYS A 48 -17.73 -2.98 -16.51
N HIS A 49 -16.44 -2.67 -16.67
CA HIS A 49 -15.70 -2.97 -17.90
C HIS A 49 -15.46 -4.48 -18.08
N PHE A 50 -15.67 -5.27 -17.02
CA PHE A 50 -15.64 -6.73 -17.04
C PHE A 50 -17.06 -7.35 -17.07
N GLY A 51 -18.09 -6.55 -17.36
CA GLY A 51 -19.48 -7.00 -17.41
C GLY A 51 -20.12 -7.23 -16.04
N VAL A 52 -19.50 -6.75 -14.97
CA VAL A 52 -20.00 -6.89 -13.59
C VAL A 52 -20.58 -5.56 -13.11
N ALA A 53 -21.80 -5.59 -12.55
CA ALA A 53 -22.41 -4.38 -11.99
C ALA A 53 -21.54 -3.80 -10.85
N ALA A 54 -21.22 -2.52 -10.94
CA ALA A 54 -20.47 -1.82 -9.92
C ALA A 54 -21.33 -1.55 -8.68
N ALA A 55 -20.68 -1.52 -7.50
CA ALA A 55 -21.32 -1.15 -6.26
C ALA A 55 -21.65 0.36 -6.23
N LYS A 56 -22.69 0.73 -5.48
CA LYS A 56 -23.03 2.13 -5.24
C LYS A 56 -22.00 2.77 -4.29
N LYS A 57 -21.68 4.05 -4.51
CA LYS A 57 -20.71 4.83 -3.73
C LYS A 57 -21.13 5.22 -2.30
N THR A 58 -22.26 4.73 -1.83
CA THR A 58 -22.90 5.29 -0.62
C THR A 58 -22.31 4.80 0.67
N ASP A 59 -21.81 3.56 0.73
CA ASP A 59 -21.65 2.92 2.03
C ASP A 59 -20.31 3.27 2.70
N MET A 60 -19.23 3.45 1.94
CA MET A 60 -17.88 3.65 2.48
C MET A 60 -17.20 4.98 2.08
N SER A 61 -17.87 5.82 1.29
CA SER A 61 -17.27 7.05 0.75
C SER A 61 -16.71 7.97 1.83
N GLY A 62 -17.44 8.17 2.93
CA GLY A 62 -16.97 9.00 4.05
C GLY A 62 -15.66 8.50 4.67
N THR A 63 -15.56 7.20 4.94
CA THR A 63 -14.34 6.61 5.53
C THR A 63 -13.17 6.62 4.53
N ILE A 64 -13.43 6.31 3.25
CA ILE A 64 -12.40 6.35 2.20
C ILE A 64 -11.86 7.78 2.01
N ASN A 65 -12.74 8.80 2.05
CA ASN A 65 -12.31 10.19 1.94
C ASN A 65 -11.42 10.60 3.11
N ARG A 66 -11.80 10.27 4.35
CA ARG A 66 -10.95 10.53 5.53
C ARG A 66 -9.61 9.82 5.46
N MET A 67 -9.59 8.56 4.99
CA MET A 67 -8.34 7.81 4.76
C MET A 67 -7.44 8.53 3.75
N ASN A 68 -8.02 8.97 2.64
CA ASN A 68 -7.29 9.69 1.60
C ASN A 68 -6.74 11.02 2.13
N GLU A 69 -7.53 11.76 2.91
CA GLU A 69 -7.10 13.03 3.50
C GLU A 69 -5.94 12.85 4.49
N GLN A 70 -5.98 11.78 5.29
CA GLN A 70 -4.95 11.46 6.27
C GLN A 70 -3.60 11.05 5.64
N VAL A 71 -3.62 10.40 4.48
CA VAL A 71 -2.43 9.81 3.84
C VAL A 71 -1.87 10.66 2.70
N MET A 72 -2.72 11.24 1.85
CA MET A 72 -2.28 11.88 0.61
C MET A 72 -2.02 13.38 0.75
N HIS A 73 -2.42 13.98 1.87
CA HIS A 73 -2.16 15.40 2.13
C HIS A 73 -1.04 15.61 3.15
N LEU A 74 0.19 15.63 2.64
CA LEU A 74 1.40 15.82 3.44
C LEU A 74 1.58 17.25 3.99
N THR A 75 0.87 18.25 3.43
CA THR A 75 1.15 19.68 3.67
C THR A 75 -0.02 20.52 4.19
N LYS A 76 -1.27 20.19 3.84
CA LYS A 76 -2.49 20.94 4.23
C LYS A 76 -3.63 19.97 4.51
N ASN A 77 -4.59 20.31 5.38
CA ASN A 77 -5.78 19.48 5.69
C ASN A 77 -5.51 18.12 6.34
N ARG A 78 -4.31 17.88 6.88
CA ARG A 78 -4.11 16.74 7.78
C ARG A 78 -4.85 17.04 9.08
N PHE A 79 -5.80 16.19 9.45
CA PHE A 79 -6.54 16.34 10.70
C PHE A 79 -5.60 16.32 11.90
N SER A 80 -5.66 17.38 12.71
CA SER A 80 -5.01 17.45 14.02
C SER A 80 -5.81 16.69 15.07
N GLU A 81 -7.13 16.66 14.94
CA GLU A 81 -8.05 16.06 15.90
C GLU A 81 -8.00 14.53 15.79
N ASN A 82 -7.83 13.87 16.94
CA ASN A 82 -7.81 12.39 16.97
C ASN A 82 -9.14 11.76 16.54
N GLU A 83 -10.26 12.47 16.73
CA GLU A 83 -11.61 12.01 16.36
C GLU A 83 -11.82 11.92 14.86
N MET A 84 -11.05 12.68 14.08
CA MET A 84 -11.13 12.69 12.61
C MET A 84 -10.17 11.67 11.97
N LYS A 85 -9.27 11.09 12.77
CA LYS A 85 -8.32 10.07 12.29
C LYS A 85 -9.04 8.73 12.09
N VAL A 86 -8.64 8.06 11.02
CA VAL A 86 -9.12 6.71 10.73
C VAL A 86 -8.49 5.74 11.71
N THR A 87 -9.35 4.99 12.40
CA THR A 87 -8.94 3.99 13.38
C THR A 87 -8.70 2.62 12.74
N LEU A 88 -8.10 1.69 13.49
CA LEU A 88 -8.01 0.28 13.06
C LEU A 88 -9.39 -0.34 12.80
N SER A 89 -10.41 0.07 13.57
CA SER A 89 -11.80 -0.37 13.37
C SER A 89 -12.35 0.10 12.03
N ASP A 90 -12.12 1.37 11.68
CA ASP A 90 -12.52 1.93 10.38
C ASP A 90 -11.81 1.21 9.23
N ALA A 91 -10.51 0.99 9.34
CA ALA A 91 -9.73 0.22 8.38
C ALA A 91 -10.31 -1.20 8.22
N GLY A 92 -10.71 -1.84 9.31
CA GLY A 92 -11.34 -3.16 9.28
C GLY A 92 -12.71 -3.19 8.60
N ARG A 93 -13.52 -2.14 8.76
CA ARG A 93 -14.79 -1.99 8.04
C ARG A 93 -14.56 -1.85 6.54
N VAL A 94 -13.59 -1.02 6.13
CA VAL A 94 -13.21 -0.85 4.73
C VAL A 94 -12.68 -2.15 4.14
N ALA A 95 -11.75 -2.81 4.83
CA ALA A 95 -11.20 -4.10 4.38
C ALA A 95 -12.31 -5.13 4.16
N ARG A 96 -13.22 -5.31 5.14
CA ARG A 96 -14.33 -6.25 5.02
C ARG A 96 -15.25 -5.93 3.85
N TRP A 97 -15.60 -4.65 3.67
CA TRP A 97 -16.44 -4.22 2.56
C TRP A 97 -15.77 -4.53 1.21
N ILE A 98 -14.48 -4.23 1.06
CA ILE A 98 -13.74 -4.51 -0.18
C ILE A 98 -13.70 -6.02 -0.45
N GLU A 99 -13.39 -6.84 0.55
CA GLU A 99 -13.36 -8.30 0.42
C GLU A 99 -14.73 -8.87 0.00
N GLU A 100 -15.81 -8.39 0.59
CA GLU A 100 -17.18 -8.77 0.19
C GLU A 100 -17.44 -8.44 -1.29
N LYS A 101 -17.08 -7.24 -1.72
CA LYS A 101 -17.31 -6.79 -3.10
C LYS A 101 -16.38 -7.45 -4.10
N ILE A 102 -15.13 -7.75 -3.76
CA ILE A 102 -14.22 -8.54 -4.59
C ILE A 102 -14.74 -9.96 -4.74
N SER A 103 -15.22 -10.59 -3.66
CA SER A 103 -15.82 -11.92 -3.74
C SER A 103 -17.07 -11.93 -4.64
N ALA A 104 -17.94 -10.92 -4.52
CA ALA A 104 -19.09 -10.77 -5.40
C ALA A 104 -18.68 -10.53 -6.86
N PHE A 105 -17.63 -9.71 -7.08
CA PHE A 105 -17.07 -9.47 -8.40
C PHE A 105 -16.54 -10.75 -9.06
N ALA A 106 -15.70 -11.50 -8.35
CA ALA A 106 -15.13 -12.76 -8.83
C ALA A 106 -16.22 -13.78 -9.21
N LYS A 107 -17.29 -13.90 -8.41
CA LYS A 107 -18.43 -14.77 -8.70
C LYS A 107 -19.24 -14.34 -9.92
N ALA A 108 -19.23 -13.06 -10.25
CA ALA A 108 -19.98 -12.49 -11.37
C ALA A 108 -19.16 -12.40 -12.67
N LEU A 109 -17.86 -12.69 -12.62
CA LEU A 109 -17.00 -12.71 -13.80
C LEU A 109 -17.47 -13.77 -14.79
N LYS A 110 -17.52 -13.38 -16.06
CA LYS A 110 -17.81 -14.26 -17.18
C LYS A 110 -16.54 -14.53 -17.98
N GLU A 111 -16.60 -15.53 -18.85
CA GLU A 111 -15.55 -15.79 -19.83
C GLU A 111 -15.31 -14.55 -20.73
N PRO A 112 -14.04 -14.24 -21.11
CA PRO A 112 -12.81 -15.00 -20.83
C PRO A 112 -12.14 -14.71 -19.48
N TYR A 113 -12.70 -13.81 -18.67
CA TYR A 113 -12.02 -13.27 -17.49
C TYR A 113 -12.04 -14.22 -16.29
N SER A 114 -13.10 -15.02 -16.13
CA SER A 114 -13.22 -16.02 -15.07
C SER A 114 -12.08 -17.05 -15.11
N ASN A 115 -11.66 -17.48 -16.29
CA ASN A 115 -10.59 -18.47 -16.47
C ASN A 115 -9.19 -17.96 -16.08
N VAL A 116 -8.96 -16.66 -16.09
CA VAL A 116 -7.67 -16.05 -15.73
C VAL A 116 -7.67 -15.43 -14.33
N TRP A 117 -8.82 -15.45 -13.64
CA TRP A 117 -8.92 -14.94 -12.29
C TRP A 117 -8.33 -15.93 -11.28
N ASN A 118 -7.28 -15.50 -10.56
CA ASN A 118 -6.65 -16.29 -9.51
C ASN A 118 -6.73 -15.53 -8.17
N GLU A 119 -7.71 -15.89 -7.33
CA GLU A 119 -7.88 -15.28 -6.02
C GLU A 119 -6.75 -15.66 -5.05
N GLU A 120 -6.21 -16.88 -5.17
CA GLU A 120 -5.18 -17.40 -4.28
C GLU A 120 -3.85 -16.68 -4.46
N ALA A 121 -3.57 -16.15 -5.65
CA ALA A 121 -2.40 -15.31 -5.90
C ALA A 121 -2.40 -14.02 -5.06
N ALA A 122 -3.55 -13.59 -4.55
CA ALA A 122 -3.68 -12.45 -3.66
C ALA A 122 -3.65 -12.82 -2.16
N THR A 123 -3.51 -14.10 -1.82
CA THR A 123 -3.36 -14.57 -0.44
C THR A 123 -1.99 -14.17 0.08
N PRO A 124 -1.89 -13.29 1.09
CA PRO A 124 -0.61 -12.91 1.63
C PRO A 124 -0.02 -14.07 2.45
N PRO A 125 1.32 -14.16 2.54
CA PRO A 125 1.94 -15.00 3.57
C PRO A 125 1.49 -14.54 4.96
N ASP A 126 1.56 -15.45 5.94
CA ASP A 126 1.22 -15.14 7.33
C ASP A 126 1.94 -13.84 7.80
N PRO A 127 1.19 -12.79 8.20
CA PRO A 127 1.79 -11.55 8.70
C PRO A 127 2.75 -11.78 9.86
N GLY A 128 2.49 -12.80 10.70
CA GLY A 128 3.37 -13.18 11.80
C GLY A 128 4.71 -13.74 11.31
N ALA A 129 4.73 -14.46 10.19
CA ALA A 129 5.95 -15.04 9.63
C ALA A 129 6.94 -13.98 9.10
N LEU A 130 6.46 -12.79 8.71
CA LEU A 130 7.30 -11.71 8.18
C LEU A 130 7.85 -10.76 9.27
N LEU A 131 7.22 -10.72 10.45
CA LEU A 131 7.68 -9.89 11.57
C LEU A 131 8.81 -10.54 12.39
N VAL A 132 9.13 -11.82 12.14
CA VAL A 132 10.18 -12.57 12.85
C VAL A 132 11.60 -12.28 12.31
N GLN A 133 11.75 -11.52 11.22
CA GLN A 133 13.07 -11.31 10.58
C GLN A 133 13.91 -10.13 11.09
N THR A 134 13.52 -9.39 12.13
CA THR A 134 14.36 -8.31 12.69
C THR A 134 14.99 -8.69 14.02
N THR A 135 15.77 -9.77 14.06
CA THR A 135 16.87 -9.91 15.03
C THR A 135 18.22 -9.49 14.45
N GLN A 136 18.30 -9.23 13.14
CA GLN A 136 19.43 -8.49 12.59
C GLN A 136 19.14 -7.00 12.78
N GLY A 137 20.00 -6.35 13.56
CA GLY A 137 19.94 -4.90 13.79
C GLY A 137 19.88 -4.11 12.48
N PRO A 138 19.44 -2.85 12.53
CA PRO A 138 19.32 -2.02 11.34
C PRO A 138 20.64 -2.09 10.56
N PRO A 139 20.62 -2.34 9.23
CA PRO A 139 21.83 -2.18 8.44
C PRO A 139 22.33 -0.76 8.68
N SER A 140 23.55 -0.66 9.20
CA SER A 140 24.21 0.62 9.39
C SER A 140 24.16 1.37 8.05
N ALA A 141 23.85 2.66 8.07
CA ALA A 141 23.59 3.50 6.89
C ALA A 141 24.76 3.59 5.87
N SER A 142 25.84 2.83 6.08
CA SER A 142 27.03 2.76 5.23
C SER A 142 27.11 1.53 4.32
N SER A 143 26.17 0.58 4.37
CA SER A 143 26.15 -0.52 3.40
C SER A 143 25.27 -0.18 2.19
N LEU A 144 25.76 0.73 1.34
CA LEU A 144 25.32 0.75 -0.05
C LEU A 144 25.62 -0.64 -0.66
N PRO A 145 24.74 -1.18 -1.53
CA PRO A 145 25.08 -2.37 -2.28
C PRO A 145 26.34 -2.07 -3.10
N GLN A 146 27.46 -2.72 -2.75
CA GLN A 146 28.61 -2.75 -3.63
C GLN A 146 28.17 -3.44 -4.90
N VAL A 147 28.06 -2.67 -5.97
CA VAL A 147 28.02 -3.19 -7.33
C VAL A 147 29.25 -4.07 -7.48
N VAL A 148 29.05 -5.38 -7.55
CA VAL A 148 30.09 -6.35 -7.89
C VAL A 148 30.40 -6.12 -9.36
N GLY A 149 31.26 -5.13 -9.61
CA GLY A 149 31.83 -4.85 -10.92
C GLY A 149 32.99 -5.80 -11.15
N SER A 150 32.76 -6.81 -11.98
CA SER A 150 33.82 -7.63 -12.54
C SER A 150 34.72 -6.76 -13.44
N ASN A 151 36.03 -6.86 -13.19
CA ASN A 151 37.16 -6.61 -14.10
C ASN A 151 37.79 -5.21 -14.24
N THR A 152 38.99 -5.15 -13.62
CA THR A 152 40.29 -4.74 -14.20
C THR A 152 40.62 -3.25 -14.42
N THR A 153 41.72 -2.84 -13.76
CA THR A 153 42.89 -2.07 -14.26
C THR A 153 43.21 -0.78 -13.49
N SER A 154 44.44 -0.79 -12.94
CA SER A 154 45.38 0.32 -12.66
C SER A 154 44.99 1.50 -11.77
N SER A 155 45.74 1.57 -10.67
CA SER A 155 46.05 2.70 -9.80
C SER A 155 46.20 4.06 -10.50
N SER A 156 45.57 5.08 -9.91
CA SER A 156 46.07 6.47 -9.86
C SER A 156 45.35 7.21 -8.73
N SER A 157 46.07 7.46 -7.64
CA SER A 157 45.63 8.32 -6.53
C SER A 157 45.68 9.79 -6.95
N VAL A 158 44.53 10.48 -6.89
CA VAL A 158 44.45 11.94 -7.06
C VAL A 158 44.33 12.58 -5.68
N THR A 159 45.36 13.33 -5.29
CA THR A 159 45.37 14.18 -4.09
C THR A 159 44.80 15.54 -4.45
N TYR A 160 43.80 16.02 -3.70
CA TYR A 160 43.30 17.39 -3.81
C TYR A 160 43.84 18.23 -2.66
N THR A 161 44.62 19.26 -2.98
CA THR A 161 45.07 20.28 -2.03
C THR A 161 44.04 21.42 -2.02
N ILE A 162 43.41 21.66 -0.89
CA ILE A 162 42.52 22.81 -0.70
C ILE A 162 43.39 24.02 -0.32
N SER A 163 43.43 25.03 -1.18
CA SER A 163 44.04 26.33 -0.90
C SER A 163 42.99 27.25 -0.29
N THR A 164 43.10 27.54 1.00
CA THR A 164 42.39 28.66 1.64
C THR A 164 43.12 29.96 1.30
N LYS A 165 42.40 30.94 0.76
CA LYS A 165 42.85 32.33 0.72
C LYS A 165 42.06 33.12 1.75
N ASP A 166 42.80 33.92 2.51
CA ASP A 166 42.33 34.90 3.50
C ASP A 166 41.44 35.99 2.88
#